data_AF-A0A651H3G1-F1
#
_entry.id   AF-A0A651H3G1-F1
#
_cell.length_a   1.000
_cell.length_b   1.000
_cell.length_c   1.000
_cell.angle_alpha   90.00
_cell.angle_beta   90.00
_cell.angle_gamma   90.00
#
_symmetry.space_group_name_H-M   'P 1'
#
loop_
_entity.id
_entity.type
_entity.pdbx_description
1 polymer ?
#
loop_
_entity_poly.entity_id
_entity_poly.type
_entity_poly.pdbx_seq_one_letter_code
_entity_poly.pdbx_strand_id
1 'polypeptide(L)'
;MDQPLKERIDRFKEGGIRAKGTISADGTLHGLWEWFRKDGTKLRSGHFLEGEQTGEWITYDHKGRPYKTTIMKPTRRKEKQ
;
A
#
# COMPACT_ATOMS: atom_id res chain seq x y z
N MET A 1 21.11 7.84 -7.36
CA MET A 1 20.41 8.86 -6.55
C MET A 1 19.19 8.19 -5.95
N ASP A 2 19.37 7.50 -4.83
CA ASP A 2 18.27 6.88 -4.09
C ASP A 2 17.49 7.99 -3.40
N GLN A 3 16.33 8.33 -3.95
CA GLN A 3 15.46 9.32 -3.32
C GLN A 3 14.99 8.77 -1.97
N PRO A 4 15.06 9.58 -0.90
CA PRO A 4 14.62 9.11 0.41
C PRO A 4 13.12 8.87 0.39
N LEU A 5 12.72 7.65 0.75
CA LEU A 5 11.33 7.33 1.00
C LEU A 5 10.88 8.02 2.29
N LYS A 6 9.72 8.67 2.24
CA LYS A 6 9.11 9.34 3.39
C LYS A 6 7.91 8.55 3.88
N GLU A 7 7.75 8.45 5.20
CA GLU A 7 6.56 7.81 5.77
C GLU A 7 5.32 8.70 5.56
N ARG A 8 4.22 8.05 5.18
CA ARG A 8 2.90 8.65 5.03
C ARG A 8 1.90 7.89 5.88
N ILE A 9 1.12 8.62 6.67
CA ILE A 9 0.03 8.07 7.48
C ILE A 9 -1.23 8.89 7.17
N ASP A 10 -2.22 8.22 6.59
CA ASP A 10 -3.56 8.75 6.43
C ASP A 10 -4.43 8.31 7.60
N ARG A 11 -5.14 9.27 8.21
CA ARG A 11 -6.04 9.03 9.33
C ARG A 11 -7.51 9.24 8.91
N PHE A 12 -8.42 8.54 9.56
CA PHE A 12 -9.85 8.80 9.50
C PHE A 12 -10.19 10.11 10.21
N LYS A 13 -11.35 10.70 9.88
CA LYS A 13 -11.88 11.89 10.57
C LYS A 13 -12.03 11.68 12.09
N GLU A 14 -12.31 10.45 12.51
CA GLU A 14 -12.46 10.04 13.91
C GLU A 14 -11.14 9.71 14.63
N GLY A 15 -9.98 9.87 13.98
CA GLY A 15 -8.65 9.74 14.61
C GLY A 15 -7.92 8.40 14.43
N GLY A 16 -8.59 7.35 13.91
CA GLY A 16 -7.94 6.07 13.59
C GLY A 16 -7.03 6.12 12.36
N ILE A 17 -6.07 5.21 12.23
CA ILE A 17 -5.25 5.08 11.00
C ILE A 17 -6.11 4.46 9.91
N ARG A 18 -6.15 5.07 8.72
CA ARG A 18 -6.81 4.54 7.52
C ARG A 18 -5.82 3.83 6.61
N ALA A 19 -4.66 4.42 6.41
CA ALA A 19 -3.59 3.84 5.61
C ALA A 19 -2.24 4.33 6.14
N LYS A 20 -1.21 3.49 6.01
CA LYS A 20 0.17 3.93 6.22
C LYS A 20 1.10 3.22 5.25
N GLY A 21 2.18 3.87 4.90
CA GLY A 21 3.22 3.31 4.05
C GLY A 21 4.28 4.37 3.76
N THR A 22 5.04 4.14 2.70
CA THR A 22 6.07 5.07 2.25
C THR A 22 5.71 5.75 0.94
N ILE A 23 6.19 6.96 0.74
CA ILE A 23 6.07 7.71 -0.51
C ILE A 23 7.45 8.14 -0.99
N SER A 24 7.62 8.21 -2.30
CA SER A 24 8.77 8.84 -2.94
C SER A 24 8.74 10.36 -2.75
N ALA A 25 9.85 11.03 -3.10
CA ALA A 25 10.00 12.47 -2.89
C ALA A 25 8.98 13.32 -3.68
N ASP A 26 8.46 12.77 -4.77
CA ASP A 26 7.40 13.33 -5.62
C ASP A 26 5.97 13.10 -5.07
N GLY A 27 5.84 12.37 -3.96
CA GLY A 27 4.56 12.01 -3.36
C GLY A 27 3.95 10.72 -3.89
N THR A 28 4.65 10.00 -4.77
CA THR A 28 4.18 8.75 -5.36
C THR A 28 4.27 7.61 -4.34
N LEU A 29 3.27 6.71 -4.30
CA LEU A 29 3.26 5.57 -3.38
C LEU A 29 4.41 4.62 -3.67
N HIS A 30 5.14 4.22 -2.62
CA HIS A 30 6.27 3.32 -2.75
C HIS A 30 6.36 2.38 -1.54
N GLY A 31 6.97 1.20 -1.71
CA GLY A 31 7.19 0.25 -0.61
C GLY A 31 5.91 -0.38 -0.09
N LEU A 32 5.95 -0.88 1.16
CA LEU A 32 4.81 -1.54 1.79
C LEU A 32 3.75 -0.52 2.23
N TRP A 33 2.52 -0.79 1.82
CA TRP A 33 1.33 -0.07 2.25
C TRP A 33 0.38 -0.99 3.00
N GLU A 34 -0.21 -0.46 4.05
CA GLU A 34 -1.16 -1.13 4.90
C GLU A 34 -2.40 -0.26 5.09
N TRP A 35 -3.57 -0.83 4.86
CA TRP A 35 -4.86 -0.19 5.09
C TRP A 35 -5.53 -0.83 6.28
N PHE A 36 -6.24 -0.01 7.05
CA PHE A 36 -6.92 -0.40 8.26
C PHE A 36 -8.38 0.04 8.19
N ARG A 37 -9.25 -0.69 8.88
CA ARG A 37 -10.65 -0.32 9.10
C ARG A 37 -10.74 0.68 10.25
N LYS A 38 -11.94 1.24 10.44
CA LYS A 38 -12.21 2.18 11.55
C LYS A 38 -11.95 1.57 12.93
N ASP A 39 -12.15 0.26 13.08
CA ASP A 39 -11.89 -0.50 14.30
C ASP A 39 -10.40 -0.82 14.53
N GLY A 40 -9.51 -0.42 13.61
CA GLY A 40 -8.07 -0.70 13.68
C GLY A 40 -7.66 -2.05 13.10
N THR A 41 -8.61 -2.90 12.67
CA THR A 41 -8.27 -4.17 12.03
C THR A 41 -7.65 -3.94 10.67
N LYS A 42 -6.65 -4.75 10.32
CA LYS A 42 -6.02 -4.68 9.00
C LYS A 42 -7.06 -5.05 7.94
N LEU A 43 -7.18 -4.20 6.92
CA LEU A 43 -8.08 -4.39 5.78
C LEU A 43 -7.33 -5.02 4.62
N ARG A 44 -6.17 -4.45 4.28
CA ARG A 44 -5.36 -4.85 3.14
C ARG A 44 -3.89 -4.49 3.38
N SER A 45 -2.96 -5.20 2.75
CA SER A 45 -1.58 -4.78 2.60
C SER A 45 -1.07 -5.13 1.21
N GLY A 46 -0.03 -4.42 0.76
CA GLY A 46 0.64 -4.71 -0.50
C GLY A 46 1.75 -3.72 -0.80
N HIS A 47 2.53 -4.01 -1.84
CA HIS A 47 3.65 -3.16 -2.22
C HIS A 47 3.27 -2.25 -3.38
N PHE A 48 3.83 -1.05 -3.38
CA PHE A 48 3.83 -0.15 -4.52
C PHE A 48 5.26 0.08 -5.01
N LEU A 49 5.39 0.21 -6.33
CA LEU A 49 6.60 0.65 -6.99
C LEU A 49 6.18 1.77 -7.95
N GLU A 50 6.69 2.97 -7.71
CA GLU A 50 6.36 4.17 -8.50
C GLU A 50 4.85 4.37 -8.72
N GLY A 51 4.05 4.10 -7.69
CA GLY A 51 2.59 4.28 -7.71
C GLY A 51 1.83 3.10 -8.30
N GLU A 52 2.52 2.10 -8.85
CA GLU A 52 1.90 0.88 -9.38
C GLU A 52 1.89 -0.23 -8.34
N GLN A 53 0.77 -0.96 -8.24
CA GLN A 53 0.63 -2.10 -7.34
C GLN A 53 1.54 -3.25 -7.80
N THR A 54 2.43 -3.70 -6.92
CA THR A 54 3.39 -4.76 -7.22
C THR A 54 3.48 -5.78 -6.08
N GLY A 55 4.03 -6.94 -6.38
CA GLY A 55 4.30 -7.99 -5.41
C GLY A 55 3.05 -8.61 -4.82
N GLU A 56 3.16 -9.06 -3.57
CA GLU A 56 2.08 -9.71 -2.85
C GLU A 56 1.10 -8.71 -2.27
N TRP A 57 -0.18 -8.94 -2.52
CA TRP A 57 -1.30 -8.20 -1.95
C TRP A 57 -2.18 -9.11 -1.12
N ILE A 58 -2.36 -8.77 0.14
CA ILE A 58 -3.16 -9.53 1.09
C ILE A 58 -4.38 -8.72 1.48
N THR A 59 -5.57 -9.28 1.32
CA THR A 59 -6.82 -8.79 1.90
C THR A 59 -7.11 -9.60 3.15
N TYR A 60 -7.48 -8.93 4.23
CA TYR A 60 -7.72 -9.54 5.53
C TYR A 60 -9.22 -9.58 5.85
N ASP A 61 -9.68 -10.60 6.58
CA ASP A 61 -11.04 -10.71 7.08
C ASP A 61 -11.32 -9.70 8.23
N HIS A 62 -12.53 -9.70 8.78
CA HIS A 62 -12.92 -8.85 9.90
C HIS A 62 -12.17 -9.18 11.20
N LYS A 63 -11.53 -10.35 11.30
CA LYS A 63 -10.69 -10.74 12.43
C LYS A 63 -9.21 -10.40 12.20
N GLY A 64 -8.88 -9.77 11.07
CA GLY A 64 -7.50 -9.42 10.71
C GLY A 64 -6.67 -10.59 10.19
N ARG A 65 -7.29 -11.70 9.76
CA ARG A 65 -6.59 -12.86 9.20
C ARG A 65 -6.54 -12.78 7.67
N PRO A 66 -5.46 -13.24 7.01
CA PRO A 66 -5.38 -13.28 5.55
C PRO A 66 -6.57 -14.05 4.97
N TYR A 67 -7.40 -13.35 4.20
CA TYR A 67 -8.56 -13.92 3.50
C TYR A 67 -8.22 -14.23 2.05
N LYS A 68 -7.47 -13.35 1.39
CA LYS A 68 -7.09 -13.49 -0.01
C LYS A 68 -5.70 -12.91 -0.25
N THR A 69 -4.85 -13.70 -0.89
CA THR A 69 -3.55 -13.25 -1.36
C THR A 69 -3.56 -13.20 -2.89
N THR A 70 -3.00 -12.15 -3.48
CA THR A 70 -2.93 -11.95 -4.93
C THR A 70 -1.56 -11.40 -5.28
N ILE A 71 -0.88 -12.03 -6.24
CA ILE A 71 0.39 -11.52 -6.75
C ILE A 71 0.08 -10.53 -7.88
N MET A 72 0.27 -9.24 -7.61
CA MET A 72 0.15 -8.17 -8.60
C MET A 72 1.49 -8.08 -9.31
N LYS A 73 1.49 -8.43 -10.61
CA LYS A 73 2.64 -8.15 -11.46
C LYS A 73 2.47 -6.72 -11.97
N PRO A 74 3.50 -5.86 -11.89
CA PRO A 74 3.43 -4.55 -12.52
C PRO A 74 3.11 -4.80 -14.00
N THR A 75 2.04 -4.18 -14.49
CA THR A 75 1.70 -4.24 -15.90
C THR A 75 2.90 -3.66 -16.63
N ARG A 76 3.68 -4.49 -17.34
CA ARG A 76 4.76 -4.02 -18.22
C ARG A 76 4.19 -2.86 -19.04
N ARG A 77 4.52 -1.61 -18.71
CA ARG A 77 4.36 -0.51 -19.65
C ARG A 77 5.21 -0.91 -20.85
N LYS A 78 4.56 -1.18 -21.97
CA LYS A 78 5.26 -1.29 -23.24
C LYS A 78 5.98 0.04 -23.45
N GLU A 79 7.30 0.00 -23.35
CA GLU A 79 8.20 1.02 -23.86
C GLU A 79 7.76 1.34 -25.29
N LYS A 80 7.18 2.53 -25.51
CA LYS A 80 7.06 3.08 -26.86
C LYS A 80 8.44 3.66 -27.16
N GLN A 81 9.17 2.90 -27.97
CA GLN A 81 10.38 3.30 -28.67
C GLN A 81 10.11 4.47 -29.62
#